data_AF-A0A2Z3JGM5-F1
#
_entry.id   AF-A0A2Z3JGM5-F1
#
_cell.length_a   1.000
_cell.length_b   1.000
_cell.length_c   1.000
_cell.angle_alpha   90.00
_cell.angle_beta   90.00
_cell.angle_gamma   90.00
#
_symmetry.space_group_name_H-M   'P 1'
#
loop_
_entity.id
_entity.type
_entity.pdbx_description
1 polymer ?
#
loop_
_entity_poly.entity_id
_entity_poly.type
_entity_poly.pdbx_seq_one_letter_code
_entity_poly.pdbx_strand_id
1 'polypeptide(L)'
;MTYLQYHLVFIVPVLLVLTLFTWRQTRGGRSPAGAFRPEPHWAWRTFLLFPLIPLLYTTPWDNYLVYKQVWNYPPERVLGRLGYVPIEEYAFFILQTLITGLWLYFLLRRHNAPERGAQVSVSPLLTRWGQSALWLGVAFAGVVMLRFEATFYLGLILSWAAPVLSGLSAFGGDLVLGRPRTFWWAVLPPTLYLWATDFFAIGQGIWSISPRFTLGWNLGGVLPIEEMTFFLITNLLIVTGLLAFLHPVALARVQVLRRVFQPWQGFVLLYALLKIPVPLWPQGFALLGTLSTAALFLAALSWAWQQVGVRALGPALLAFGVGLGVEVLGSRTGFPFGHYSYAGAPGLTLLGVPLLVPLGWFAMTLAAGVLTRGRAWLAGLLLVAWDVGLEPLMTAQGFWQWQDPGALWAGAPIQNFVGWWAVGSGLVWAVQRLTPQLFDRPAPPTTSFAAAYLIEAAFLSAGLLLLGLPGAALLTAAAMGLMIALTLRQRPAPRQAAPSK
;
A
#
# COMPACT_ATOMS: atom_id res chain seq x y z
N MET A 1 32.99 15.68 -16.05
CA MET A 1 32.84 14.49 -15.19
C MET A 1 31.53 13.81 -15.51
N THR A 2 31.52 12.50 -15.75
CA THR A 2 30.28 11.71 -15.92
C THR A 2 29.67 11.33 -14.57
N TYR A 3 28.43 10.86 -14.56
CA TYR A 3 27.75 10.44 -13.34
C TYR A 3 28.41 9.19 -12.71
N LEU A 4 28.90 8.25 -13.54
CA LEU A 4 29.73 7.16 -13.03
C LEU A 4 31.00 7.67 -12.33
N GLN A 5 31.71 8.62 -12.95
CA GLN A 5 32.91 9.20 -12.35
C GLN A 5 32.59 9.87 -11.01
N TYR A 6 31.46 10.58 -10.90
CA TYR A 6 31.00 11.17 -9.64
C TYR A 6 30.90 10.11 -8.53
N HIS A 7 30.28 8.97 -8.82
CA HIS A 7 30.20 7.86 -7.87
C HIS A 7 31.58 7.35 -7.45
N LEU A 8 32.48 7.14 -8.42
CA LEU A 8 33.82 6.61 -8.16
C LEU A 8 34.71 7.55 -7.33
N VAL A 9 34.48 8.87 -7.44
CA VAL A 9 35.30 9.89 -6.75
C VAL A 9 34.73 10.25 -5.38
N PHE A 10 33.42 10.41 -5.26
CA PHE A 10 32.82 10.91 -4.03
C PHE A 10 32.18 9.79 -3.20
N ILE A 11 31.37 8.94 -3.82
CA ILE A 11 30.51 8.01 -3.07
C ILE A 11 31.26 6.72 -2.68
N VAL A 12 31.87 6.05 -3.66
CA VAL A 12 32.52 4.74 -3.48
C VAL A 12 33.69 4.80 -2.48
N PRO A 13 34.58 5.81 -2.49
CA PRO A 13 35.69 5.87 -1.52
C PRO A 13 35.19 5.95 -0.08
N VAL A 14 34.16 6.74 0.20
CA VAL A 14 33.54 6.82 1.54
C VAL A 14 32.95 5.48 1.95
N LEU A 15 32.22 4.82 1.04
CA LEU A 15 31.66 3.50 1.28
C LEU A 15 32.75 2.45 1.60
N LEU A 16 33.85 2.44 0.85
CA LEU A 16 34.98 1.52 1.06
C LEU A 16 35.65 1.76 2.42
N VAL A 17 35.88 3.01 2.79
CA VAL A 17 36.44 3.38 4.09
C VAL A 17 35.53 2.89 5.22
N LEU A 18 34.23 3.21 5.17
CA LEU A 18 33.26 2.78 6.20
C LEU A 18 33.13 1.26 6.27
N THR A 19 33.18 0.58 5.12
CA THR A 19 33.14 -0.88 5.03
C THR A 19 34.39 -1.51 5.65
N LEU A 20 35.57 -1.00 5.34
CA LEU A 20 36.84 -1.46 5.90
C LEU A 20 36.88 -1.28 7.42
N PHE A 21 36.46 -0.11 7.92
CA PHE A 21 36.37 0.15 9.36
C PHE A 21 35.39 -0.78 10.05
N THR A 22 34.19 -0.97 9.47
CA THR A 22 33.18 -1.86 10.02
C THR A 22 33.69 -3.30 10.03
N TRP A 23 34.23 -3.79 8.92
CA TRP A 23 34.78 -5.14 8.83
C TRP A 23 35.89 -5.39 9.85
N ARG A 24 36.88 -4.49 9.97
CA ARG A 24 37.96 -4.61 10.98
C ARG A 24 37.40 -4.77 12.39
N GLN A 25 36.31 -4.08 12.72
CA GLN A 25 35.69 -4.14 14.04
C GLN A 25 34.80 -5.39 14.25
N THR A 26 34.30 -6.00 13.16
CA THR A 26 33.37 -7.15 13.22
C THR A 26 34.01 -8.49 12.89
N ARG A 27 35.27 -8.54 12.43
CA ARG A 27 36.00 -9.79 12.08
C ARG A 27 36.00 -10.85 13.18
N GLY A 28 35.88 -10.46 14.45
CA GLY A 28 35.80 -11.39 15.60
C GLY A 28 34.39 -11.85 15.97
N GLY A 29 33.45 -11.87 15.02
CA GLY A 29 32.04 -12.25 15.28
C GLY A 29 31.21 -11.18 16.02
N ARG A 30 31.77 -9.98 16.23
CA ARG A 30 31.08 -8.86 16.89
C ARG A 30 29.98 -8.31 15.98
N SER A 31 28.86 -7.91 16.58
CA SER A 31 27.77 -7.30 15.84
C SER A 31 28.19 -5.96 15.22
N PRO A 32 27.84 -5.70 13.94
CA PRO A 32 28.09 -4.42 13.31
C PRO A 32 27.23 -3.29 13.93
N ALA A 33 26.17 -3.60 14.66
CA ALA A 33 25.38 -2.63 15.43
C ALA A 33 25.75 -2.59 16.92
N GLY A 34 26.82 -3.29 17.33
CA GLY A 34 27.28 -3.32 18.71
C GLY A 34 26.25 -3.87 19.70
N ALA A 35 26.22 -3.33 20.91
CA ALA A 35 25.29 -3.75 21.96
C ALA A 35 23.82 -3.38 21.66
N PHE A 36 23.58 -2.46 20.70
CA PHE A 36 22.23 -2.08 20.29
C PHE A 36 21.47 -3.26 19.67
N ARG A 37 22.16 -4.09 18.88
CA ARG A 37 21.65 -5.35 18.35
C ARG A 37 22.76 -6.40 18.42
N PRO A 38 22.87 -7.17 19.52
CA PRO A 38 23.97 -8.12 19.72
C PRO A 38 24.05 -9.22 18.66
N GLU A 39 22.95 -9.54 17.97
CA GLU A 39 22.87 -10.60 16.98
C GLU A 39 23.49 -10.19 15.63
N PRO A 40 24.71 -10.65 15.29
CA PRO A 40 25.45 -10.15 14.12
C PRO A 40 24.74 -10.49 12.80
N HIS A 41 24.18 -11.69 12.69
CA HIS A 41 23.48 -12.14 11.49
C HIS A 41 22.25 -11.28 11.19
N TRP A 42 21.49 -10.87 12.21
CA TRP A 42 20.34 -10.00 12.02
C TRP A 42 20.77 -8.62 11.55
N ALA A 43 21.76 -8.03 12.23
CA ALA A 43 22.23 -6.68 11.90
C ALA A 43 22.81 -6.60 10.47
N TRP A 44 23.55 -7.63 10.02
CA TRP A 44 24.04 -7.71 8.64
C TRP A 44 22.92 -7.94 7.62
N ARG A 45 21.99 -8.87 7.89
CA ARG A 45 20.86 -9.11 6.99
C ARG A 45 20.00 -7.88 6.80
N THR A 46 19.66 -7.18 7.90
CA THR A 46 18.95 -5.91 7.84
C THR A 46 19.72 -4.93 6.97
N PHE A 47 21.01 -4.70 7.24
CA PHE A 47 21.83 -3.75 6.49
C PHE A 47 21.89 -4.06 4.98
N LEU A 48 22.12 -5.31 4.60
CA LEU A 48 22.29 -5.71 3.19
C LEU A 48 20.98 -5.70 2.40
N LEU A 49 19.86 -6.00 3.06
CA LEU A 49 18.54 -6.02 2.41
C LEU A 49 17.86 -4.65 2.44
N PHE A 50 18.24 -3.77 3.35
CA PHE A 50 17.60 -2.46 3.51
C PHE A 50 17.57 -1.62 2.23
N PRO A 51 18.63 -1.57 1.38
CA PRO A 51 18.62 -0.83 0.11
C PRO A 51 17.51 -1.24 -0.88
N LEU A 52 16.95 -2.44 -0.75
CA LEU A 52 15.84 -2.87 -1.61
C LEU A 52 14.58 -2.05 -1.36
N ILE A 53 14.38 -1.54 -0.14
CA ILE A 53 13.22 -0.71 0.20
C ILE A 53 13.24 0.63 -0.57
N PRO A 54 14.27 1.50 -0.45
CA PRO A 54 14.33 2.72 -1.22
C PRO A 54 14.44 2.45 -2.72
N LEU A 55 15.12 1.38 -3.16
CA LEU A 55 15.16 1.03 -4.58
C LEU A 55 13.74 0.82 -5.14
N LEU A 56 12.91 -0.01 -4.50
CA LEU A 56 11.55 -0.27 -4.96
C LEU A 56 10.61 0.94 -4.77
N TYR A 57 10.71 1.62 -3.63
CA TYR A 57 9.80 2.72 -3.28
C TYR A 57 10.08 4.01 -4.08
N THR A 58 11.34 4.29 -4.38
CA THR A 58 11.77 5.55 -5.02
C THR A 58 11.76 5.45 -6.55
N THR A 59 11.99 4.27 -7.13
CA THR A 59 11.98 4.04 -8.59
C THR A 59 10.82 4.71 -9.34
N PRO A 60 9.54 4.54 -8.95
CA PRO A 60 8.44 5.18 -9.67
C PRO A 60 8.41 6.70 -9.49
N TRP A 61 8.83 7.20 -8.32
CA TRP A 61 8.87 8.63 -8.01
C TRP A 61 9.95 9.33 -8.84
N ASP A 62 11.17 8.78 -8.90
CA ASP A 62 12.27 9.30 -9.71
C ASP A 62 11.93 9.29 -11.20
N ASN A 63 11.33 8.20 -11.70
CA ASN A 63 10.89 8.14 -13.10
C ASN A 63 9.86 9.21 -13.43
N TYR A 64 8.93 9.47 -12.52
CA TYR A 64 7.96 10.54 -12.69
C TYR A 64 8.63 11.91 -12.68
N LEU A 65 9.59 12.14 -11.77
CA LEU A 65 10.31 13.40 -11.63
C LEU A 65 11.11 13.74 -12.90
N VAL A 66 11.87 12.77 -13.43
CA VAL A 66 12.63 12.94 -14.68
C VAL A 66 11.71 13.06 -15.88
N TYR A 67 10.62 12.29 -15.93
CA TYR A 67 9.59 12.43 -16.97
C TYR A 67 8.99 13.85 -16.99
N LYS A 68 8.76 14.45 -15.82
CA LYS A 68 8.29 15.84 -15.68
C LYS A 68 9.38 16.90 -15.88
N GLN A 69 10.61 16.49 -16.20
CA GLN A 69 11.77 17.36 -16.45
C GLN A 69 12.14 18.23 -15.24
N VAL A 70 11.84 17.77 -14.03
CA VAL A 70 12.30 18.41 -12.79
C VAL A 70 13.81 18.22 -12.65
N TRP A 71 14.28 17.00 -12.89
CA TRP A 71 15.69 16.67 -13.05
C TRP A 71 16.01 16.39 -14.51
N ASN A 72 17.18 16.85 -14.94
CA ASN A 72 17.68 16.64 -16.29
C ASN A 72 19.13 16.16 -16.25
N TYR A 73 19.41 15.16 -17.08
CA TYR A 73 20.73 14.53 -17.20
C TYR A 73 21.20 14.60 -18.66
N PRO A 74 22.32 15.27 -18.96
CA PRO A 74 22.86 15.28 -20.31
C PRO A 74 23.19 13.85 -20.78
N PRO A 75 22.78 13.43 -21.99
CA PRO A 75 22.98 12.06 -22.48
C PRO A 75 24.44 11.62 -22.46
N GLU A 76 25.38 12.53 -22.71
CA GLU A 76 26.83 12.29 -22.70
C GLU A 76 27.44 12.12 -21.31
N ARG A 77 26.68 12.42 -20.25
CA ARG A 77 27.12 12.31 -18.85
C ARG A 77 26.65 11.03 -18.16
N VAL A 78 25.82 10.23 -18.82
CA VAL A 78 25.22 9.00 -18.27
C VAL A 78 25.54 7.78 -19.14
N LEU A 79 25.67 6.61 -18.53
CA LEU A 79 25.94 5.35 -19.22
C LEU A 79 24.74 4.80 -19.98
N GLY A 80 23.54 5.03 -19.45
CA GLY A 80 22.29 4.50 -19.99
C GLY A 80 21.14 4.79 -19.04
N ARG A 81 19.92 4.50 -19.49
CA ARG A 81 18.69 4.74 -18.74
C ARG A 81 17.87 3.46 -18.61
N LEU A 82 17.22 3.29 -17.46
CA LEU A 82 16.15 2.33 -17.25
C LEU A 82 14.87 3.14 -17.03
N GLY A 83 13.91 3.02 -17.96
CA GLY A 83 12.82 4.00 -18.04
C GLY A 83 13.37 5.39 -18.40
N TYR A 84 13.05 6.41 -17.60
CA TYR A 84 13.51 7.79 -17.79
C TYR A 84 14.82 8.09 -17.05
N VAL A 85 15.16 7.27 -16.06
CA VAL A 85 16.18 7.58 -15.04
C VAL A 85 17.52 6.93 -15.41
N PRO A 86 18.67 7.60 -15.23
CA PRO A 86 19.98 7.00 -15.43
C PRO A 86 20.23 5.79 -14.53
N ILE A 87 20.94 4.77 -15.04
CA ILE A 87 21.29 3.57 -14.27
C ILE A 87 22.08 3.94 -13.00
N GLU A 88 22.89 4.98 -13.10
CA GLU A 88 23.68 5.52 -11.99
C GLU A 88 22.83 6.05 -10.84
N GLU A 89 21.63 6.56 -11.09
CA GLU A 89 20.71 7.01 -10.04
C GLU A 89 20.17 5.83 -9.21
N TYR A 90 19.87 4.71 -9.87
CA TYR A 90 19.51 3.47 -9.17
C TYR A 90 20.66 2.96 -8.29
N ALA A 91 21.89 3.10 -8.77
CA ALA A 91 23.08 2.81 -7.97
C ALA A 91 23.19 3.80 -6.80
N PHE A 92 22.90 5.09 -7.02
CA PHE A 92 22.91 6.11 -5.98
C PHE A 92 21.99 5.77 -4.82
N PHE A 93 20.75 5.31 -5.06
CA PHE A 93 19.84 4.89 -3.98
C PHE A 93 20.47 3.83 -3.07
N ILE A 94 21.14 2.84 -3.68
CA ILE A 94 21.78 1.75 -2.96
C ILE A 94 22.99 2.28 -2.19
N LEU A 95 23.85 3.04 -2.87
CA LEU A 95 25.10 3.52 -2.30
C LEU A 95 24.87 4.51 -1.15
N GLN A 96 23.95 5.47 -1.30
CA GLN A 96 23.56 6.38 -0.21
C GLN A 96 23.07 5.58 0.99
N THR A 97 22.17 4.61 0.77
CA THR A 97 21.60 3.78 1.85
C THR A 97 22.70 3.03 2.60
N LEU A 98 23.67 2.46 1.88
CA LEU A 98 24.80 1.74 2.48
C LEU A 98 25.73 2.68 3.27
N ILE A 99 26.05 3.86 2.74
CA ILE A 99 26.90 4.84 3.44
C ILE A 99 26.23 5.31 4.73
N THR A 100 24.99 5.79 4.66
CA THR A 100 24.23 6.26 5.82
C THR A 100 24.02 5.13 6.83
N GLY A 101 23.76 3.90 6.36
CA GLY A 101 23.62 2.72 7.21
C GLY A 101 24.92 2.35 7.94
N LEU A 102 26.06 2.31 7.26
CA LEU A 102 27.36 2.03 7.90
C LEU A 102 27.77 3.13 8.87
N TRP A 103 27.47 4.39 8.54
CA TRP A 103 27.70 5.52 9.43
C TRP A 103 26.86 5.39 10.71
N LEU A 104 25.57 5.09 10.60
CA LEU A 104 24.71 4.79 11.75
C LEU A 104 25.28 3.63 12.58
N TYR A 105 25.68 2.54 11.93
CA TYR A 105 26.21 1.36 12.61
C TYR A 105 27.52 1.69 13.35
N PHE A 106 28.36 2.53 12.77
CA PHE A 106 29.56 3.05 13.42
C PHE A 106 29.23 3.83 14.70
N LEU A 107 28.21 4.70 14.67
CA LEU A 107 27.75 5.43 15.85
C LEU A 107 27.16 4.50 16.91
N LEU A 108 26.34 3.52 16.51
CA LEU A 108 25.74 2.53 17.42
C LEU A 108 26.79 1.66 18.12
N ARG A 109 27.92 1.37 17.47
CA ARG A 109 29.03 0.63 18.09
C ARG A 109 29.79 1.46 19.13
N ARG A 110 29.88 2.78 18.96
CA ARG A 110 30.66 3.67 19.84
C ARG A 110 29.89 4.14 21.07
N HIS A 111 28.57 4.21 21.01
CA HIS A 111 27.76 4.54 22.16
C HIS A 111 27.31 3.24 22.85
N ASN A 112 27.91 2.98 24.03
CA ASN A 112 27.55 1.84 24.89
C ASN A 112 26.03 1.77 25.13
N ALA A 113 25.51 0.56 25.31
CA ALA A 113 24.10 0.32 25.61
C ALA A 113 23.63 1.29 26.69
N PRO A 114 22.51 2.01 26.50
CA PRO A 114 21.97 2.82 27.58
C PRO A 114 21.58 1.90 28.73
N GLU A 115 21.76 2.41 29.95
CA GLU A 115 21.09 1.91 31.13
C GLU A 115 19.61 1.65 30.79
N ARG A 116 19.06 0.57 31.34
CA ARG A 116 17.77 -0.04 30.95
C ARG A 116 16.56 0.93 30.92
N GLY A 117 16.70 2.18 31.38
CA GLY A 117 15.68 3.24 31.37
C GLY A 117 15.70 4.23 30.19
N ALA A 118 16.80 4.40 29.42
CA ALA A 118 16.92 5.48 28.42
C ALA A 118 16.71 5.02 26.95
N GLN A 119 15.83 4.04 26.72
CA GLN A 119 15.61 3.47 25.38
C GLN A 119 14.34 3.96 24.68
N VAL A 120 13.48 4.68 25.39
CA VAL A 120 12.19 5.15 24.90
C VAL A 120 11.98 6.58 25.39
N SER A 121 11.31 7.42 24.58
CA SER A 121 10.87 8.76 24.98
C SER A 121 10.07 8.74 26.29
N VAL A 122 10.17 9.83 27.07
CA VAL A 122 9.46 10.05 28.34
C VAL A 122 7.95 9.93 28.18
N SER A 123 7.40 10.28 27.01
CA SER A 123 5.97 10.19 26.71
C SER A 123 5.73 9.42 25.40
N PRO A 124 5.81 8.07 25.41
CA PRO A 124 5.86 7.26 24.20
C PRO A 124 4.68 7.48 23.25
N LEU A 125 3.45 7.55 23.79
CA LEU A 125 2.25 7.74 22.98
C LEU A 125 2.21 9.14 22.35
N LEU A 126 2.46 10.18 23.15
CA LEU A 126 2.49 11.56 22.67
C LEU A 126 3.57 11.75 21.63
N THR A 127 4.75 11.16 21.83
CA THR A 127 5.86 11.23 20.87
C THR A 127 5.50 10.56 19.55
N ARG A 128 5.00 9.32 19.58
CA ARG A 128 4.66 8.57 18.38
C ARG A 128 3.56 9.27 17.57
N TRP A 129 2.46 9.60 18.24
CA TRP A 129 1.29 10.18 17.57
C TRP A 129 1.47 11.67 17.25
N GLY A 130 2.17 12.43 18.10
CA GLY A 130 2.51 13.83 17.83
C GLY A 130 3.44 13.97 16.63
N GLN A 131 4.49 13.15 16.53
CA GLN A 131 5.34 13.13 15.33
C GLN A 131 4.60 12.62 14.11
N SER A 132 3.77 11.58 14.27
CA SER A 132 2.94 11.08 13.17
C SER A 132 2.03 12.18 12.61
N ALA A 133 1.33 12.92 13.49
CA ALA A 133 0.46 14.03 13.11
C ALA A 133 1.25 15.17 12.44
N LEU A 134 2.44 15.50 12.96
CA LEU A 134 3.32 16.49 12.34
C LEU A 134 3.68 16.09 10.90
N TRP A 135 4.13 14.85 10.69
CA TRP A 135 4.48 14.36 9.37
C TRP A 135 3.28 14.24 8.43
N LEU A 136 2.08 13.94 8.94
CA LEU A 136 0.85 14.02 8.14
C LEU A 136 0.54 15.47 7.72
N GLY A 137 0.76 16.45 8.59
CA GLY A 137 0.67 17.86 8.25
C GLY A 137 1.66 18.26 7.16
N VAL A 138 2.91 17.79 7.25
CA VAL A 138 3.94 18.00 6.21
C VAL A 138 3.55 17.33 4.89
N ALA A 139 3.02 16.10 4.93
CA ALA A 139 2.52 15.40 3.75
C ALA A 139 1.38 16.17 3.07
N PHE A 140 0.43 16.66 3.87
CA PHE A 140 -0.68 17.48 3.39
C PHE A 140 -0.19 18.78 2.74
N ALA A 141 0.74 19.48 3.38
CA ALA A 141 1.38 20.66 2.80
C ALA A 141 2.07 20.32 1.47
N GLY A 142 2.78 19.19 1.40
CA GLY A 142 3.38 18.68 0.17
C GLY A 142 2.35 18.46 -0.95
N VAL A 143 1.21 17.84 -0.64
CA VAL A 143 0.10 17.64 -1.60
C VAL A 143 -0.48 18.97 -2.07
N VAL A 144 -0.61 19.96 -1.19
CA VAL A 144 -1.06 21.32 -1.59
C VAL A 144 -0.03 21.97 -2.51
N MET A 145 1.27 21.83 -2.24
CA MET A 145 2.35 22.37 -3.06
C MET A 145 2.36 21.80 -4.49
N LEU A 146 1.94 20.55 -4.69
CA LEU A 146 1.83 19.95 -6.04
C LEU A 146 0.90 20.71 -6.99
N ARG A 147 0.06 21.63 -6.48
CA ARG A 147 -0.82 22.47 -7.30
C ARG A 147 -0.13 23.65 -7.97
N PHE A 148 1.10 23.99 -7.57
CA PHE A 148 1.83 25.15 -8.09
C PHE A 148 3.16 24.71 -8.69
N GLU A 149 3.52 25.27 -9.85
CA GLU A 149 4.78 24.89 -10.52
C GLU A 149 6.00 25.22 -9.66
N ALA A 150 6.09 26.43 -9.11
CA ALA A 150 7.24 26.88 -8.33
C ALA A 150 7.51 26.07 -7.04
N THR A 151 6.52 25.34 -6.52
CA THR A 151 6.69 24.47 -5.34
C THR A 151 6.57 22.99 -5.69
N PHE A 152 6.46 22.65 -6.98
CA PHE A 152 6.16 21.30 -7.42
C PHE A 152 7.22 20.29 -6.98
N TYR A 153 8.51 20.63 -7.08
CA TYR A 153 9.58 19.72 -6.67
C TYR A 153 9.55 19.47 -5.15
N LEU A 154 9.44 20.53 -4.35
CA LEU A 154 9.31 20.40 -2.89
C LEU A 154 8.05 19.61 -2.51
N GLY A 155 6.94 19.88 -3.18
CA GLY A 155 5.68 19.15 -3.02
C GLY A 155 5.84 17.66 -3.30
N LEU A 156 6.59 17.29 -4.34
CA LEU A 156 6.89 15.89 -4.66
C LEU A 156 7.72 15.23 -3.56
N ILE A 157 8.73 15.88 -3.01
CA ILE A 157 9.56 15.33 -1.93
C ILE A 157 8.70 15.09 -0.68
N LEU A 158 7.95 16.11 -0.25
CA LEU A 158 7.19 16.08 1.00
C LEU A 158 6.00 15.11 0.94
N SER A 159 5.23 15.11 -0.15
CA SER A 159 4.08 14.21 -0.31
C SER A 159 4.48 12.74 -0.45
N TRP A 160 5.69 12.46 -0.94
CA TRP A 160 6.26 11.12 -1.05
C TRP A 160 6.84 10.58 0.26
N ALA A 161 7.66 11.38 0.95
CA ALA A 161 8.41 10.89 2.11
C ALA A 161 7.66 11.01 3.43
N ALA A 162 6.93 12.12 3.64
CA ALA A 162 6.33 12.42 4.93
C ALA A 162 5.27 11.38 5.37
N PRO A 163 4.46 10.76 4.48
CA PRO A 163 3.59 9.65 4.88
C PRO A 163 4.36 8.45 5.46
N VAL A 164 5.55 8.14 4.90
CA VAL A 164 6.40 7.05 5.39
C VAL A 164 6.99 7.41 6.75
N LEU A 165 7.49 8.64 6.91
CA LEU A 165 7.97 9.14 8.20
C LEU A 165 6.86 9.17 9.26
N SER A 166 5.63 9.53 8.89
CA SER A 166 4.46 9.45 9.77
C SER A 166 4.23 8.01 10.26
N GLY A 167 4.22 7.04 9.36
CA GLY A 167 4.07 5.62 9.71
C GLY A 167 5.18 5.11 10.61
N LEU A 168 6.45 5.44 10.29
CA LEU A 168 7.60 5.08 11.10
C LEU A 168 7.57 5.74 12.49
N SER A 169 7.14 7.00 12.58
CA SER A 169 6.94 7.71 13.85
C SER A 169 5.81 7.11 14.67
N ALA A 170 4.67 6.81 14.05
CA ALA A 170 3.55 6.13 14.72
C ALA A 170 3.97 4.76 15.26
N PHE A 171 4.87 4.06 14.57
CA PHE A 171 5.35 2.74 14.99
C PHE A 171 6.45 2.80 16.06
N GLY A 172 7.44 3.68 15.90
CA GLY A 172 8.68 3.68 16.67
C GLY A 172 9.32 5.04 16.91
N GLY A 173 8.61 6.16 16.73
CA GLY A 173 9.15 7.50 16.95
C GLY A 173 9.67 7.74 18.37
N ASP A 174 9.07 7.09 19.35
CA ASP A 174 9.53 7.07 20.74
C ASP A 174 10.86 6.34 20.94
N LEU A 175 11.17 5.34 20.09
CA LEU A 175 12.44 4.61 20.12
C LEU A 175 13.56 5.45 19.51
N VAL A 176 13.24 6.19 18.45
CA VAL A 176 14.16 7.12 17.77
C VAL A 176 14.48 8.31 18.67
N LEU A 177 13.46 8.96 19.24
CA LEU A 177 13.64 10.06 20.19
C LEU A 177 14.10 9.63 21.59
N GLY A 178 14.20 8.32 21.86
CA GLY A 178 14.97 7.82 22.99
C GLY A 178 16.48 8.06 22.86
N ARG A 179 16.99 8.32 21.65
CA ARG A 179 18.41 8.60 21.37
C ARG A 179 18.60 9.74 20.36
N PRO A 180 18.12 10.96 20.68
CA PRO A 180 18.08 12.06 19.73
C PRO A 180 19.49 12.47 19.26
N ARG A 181 20.49 12.36 20.14
CA ARG A 181 21.89 12.65 19.78
C ARG A 181 22.40 11.69 18.70
N THR A 182 22.28 10.38 18.91
CA THR A 182 22.70 9.37 17.90
C THR A 182 21.91 9.53 16.62
N PHE A 183 20.62 9.82 16.70
CA PHE A 183 19.76 10.06 15.54
C PHE A 183 20.26 11.22 14.69
N TRP A 184 20.44 12.42 15.26
CA TRP A 184 20.89 13.58 14.50
C TRP A 184 22.33 13.45 14.01
N TRP A 185 23.21 12.80 14.78
CA TRP A 185 24.56 12.47 14.30
C TRP A 185 24.58 11.42 13.19
N ALA A 186 23.55 10.58 13.08
CA ALA A 186 23.41 9.65 11.96
C ALA A 186 22.83 10.33 10.71
N VAL A 187 21.99 11.36 10.86
CA VAL A 187 21.32 12.06 9.76
C VAL A 187 22.18 13.19 9.18
N LEU A 188 22.70 14.08 10.02
CA LEU A 188 23.29 15.34 9.56
C LEU A 188 24.62 15.16 8.80
N PRO A 189 25.61 14.38 9.28
CA PRO A 189 26.88 14.21 8.55
C PRO A 189 26.74 13.66 7.12
N PRO A 190 26.00 12.56 6.85
CA PRO A 190 25.81 12.13 5.47
C PRO A 190 25.00 13.13 4.65
N THR A 191 24.04 13.84 5.26
CA THR A 191 23.28 14.90 4.57
C THR A 191 24.19 16.04 4.12
N LEU A 192 25.02 16.57 5.02
CA LEU A 192 25.96 17.65 4.72
C LEU A 192 27.03 17.22 3.69
N TYR A 193 27.47 15.96 3.78
CA TYR A 193 28.38 15.40 2.79
C TYR A 193 27.75 15.38 1.40
N LEU A 194 26.51 14.88 1.29
CA LEU A 194 25.78 14.83 0.02
C LEU A 194 25.45 16.22 -0.52
N TRP A 195 25.12 17.19 0.34
CA TRP A 195 24.95 18.58 -0.09
C TRP A 195 26.24 19.14 -0.73
N ALA A 196 27.40 18.86 -0.13
CA ALA A 196 28.67 19.35 -0.64
C ALA A 196 29.02 18.71 -2.00
N THR A 197 28.79 17.41 -2.16
CA THR A 197 29.10 16.70 -3.41
C THR A 197 28.09 17.01 -4.51
N ASP A 198 26.82 17.20 -4.15
CA ASP A 198 25.76 17.56 -5.09
C ASP A 198 25.89 19.01 -5.58
N PHE A 199 26.26 19.95 -4.69
CA PHE A 199 26.64 21.30 -5.08
C PHE A 199 27.73 21.30 -6.16
N PHE A 200 28.75 20.45 -6.00
CA PHE A 200 29.79 20.28 -7.02
C PHE A 200 29.24 19.66 -8.31
N ALA A 201 28.40 18.62 -8.21
CA ALA A 201 27.89 17.91 -9.37
C ALA A 201 26.95 18.76 -10.24
N ILE A 202 26.03 19.50 -9.63
CA ILE A 202 25.17 20.47 -10.34
C ILE A 202 26.04 21.57 -10.95
N GLY A 203 27.01 22.11 -10.21
CA GLY A 203 27.94 23.13 -10.72
C GLY A 203 28.78 22.66 -11.92
N GLN A 204 29.02 21.35 -12.05
CA GLN A 204 29.73 20.73 -13.18
C GLN A 204 28.80 20.23 -14.31
N GLY A 205 27.49 20.49 -14.19
CA GLY A 205 26.49 20.07 -15.15
C GLY A 205 26.42 18.56 -15.34
N ILE A 206 26.66 17.78 -14.28
CA ILE A 206 26.49 16.31 -14.34
C ILE A 206 24.99 16.00 -14.39
N TRP A 207 24.19 16.72 -13.61
CA TRP A 207 22.74 16.85 -13.70
C TRP A 207 22.35 18.30 -13.42
N SER A 208 21.09 18.62 -13.68
CA SER A 208 20.53 19.95 -13.42
C SER A 208 19.10 19.86 -12.92
N ILE A 209 18.74 20.82 -12.06
CA ILE A 209 17.40 20.97 -11.50
C ILE A 209 16.71 22.12 -12.21
N SER A 210 15.48 21.89 -12.68
CA SER A 210 14.72 22.89 -13.42
C SER A 210 14.29 24.05 -12.52
N PRO A 211 14.69 25.31 -12.83
CA PRO A 211 14.27 26.48 -12.05
C PRO A 211 12.76 26.68 -12.02
N ARG A 212 12.04 26.16 -13.02
CA ARG A 212 10.58 26.23 -13.15
C ARG A 212 9.86 25.57 -11.97
N PHE A 213 10.44 24.50 -11.43
CA PHE A 213 9.80 23.66 -10.42
C PHE A 213 10.31 23.89 -8.99
N THR A 214 11.16 24.90 -8.81
CA THR A 214 11.83 25.24 -7.55
C THR A 214 11.44 26.64 -7.09
N LEU A 215 11.56 26.89 -5.78
CA LEU A 215 11.32 28.18 -5.11
C LEU A 215 12.30 29.27 -5.56
N GLY A 216 13.44 28.89 -6.15
CA GLY A 216 14.50 29.80 -6.58
C GLY A 216 15.51 30.15 -5.47
N TRP A 217 15.41 29.52 -4.29
CA TRP A 217 16.39 29.68 -3.22
C TRP A 217 17.52 28.67 -3.38
N ASN A 218 18.70 29.15 -3.79
CA ASN A 218 19.86 28.31 -4.07
C ASN A 218 21.04 28.65 -3.15
N LEU A 219 21.62 27.63 -2.51
CA LEU A 219 22.91 27.76 -1.82
C LEU A 219 24.00 28.03 -2.86
N GLY A 220 24.72 29.13 -2.70
CA GLY A 220 25.78 29.57 -3.61
C GLY A 220 25.32 29.77 -5.07
N GLY A 221 24.02 29.98 -5.30
CA GLY A 221 23.46 30.10 -6.65
C GLY A 221 23.35 28.78 -7.44
N VAL A 222 23.75 27.65 -6.86
CA VAL A 222 23.84 26.35 -7.56
C VAL A 222 22.89 25.31 -6.99
N LEU A 223 22.91 25.08 -5.68
CA LEU A 223 22.17 23.96 -5.05
C LEU A 223 20.81 24.43 -4.51
N PRO A 224 19.68 23.99 -5.08
CA PRO A 224 18.35 24.39 -4.60
C PRO A 224 18.04 23.88 -3.18
N ILE A 225 17.23 24.62 -2.43
CA ILE A 225 16.77 24.23 -1.10
C ILE A 225 15.95 22.92 -1.13
N GLU A 226 15.27 22.64 -2.24
CA GLU A 226 14.56 21.40 -2.47
C GLU A 226 15.52 20.21 -2.50
N GLU A 227 16.66 20.34 -3.18
CA GLU A 227 17.68 19.31 -3.26
C GLU A 227 18.34 19.08 -1.89
N MET A 228 18.59 20.16 -1.15
CA MET A 228 19.02 20.07 0.25
C MET A 228 18.01 19.30 1.11
N THR A 229 16.71 19.60 0.91
CA THR A 229 15.61 18.94 1.61
C THR A 229 15.50 17.46 1.21
N PHE A 230 15.71 17.12 -0.06
CA PHE A 230 15.70 15.75 -0.57
C PHE A 230 16.75 14.89 0.15
N PHE A 231 18.01 15.33 0.24
CA PHE A 231 19.05 14.57 0.95
C PHE A 231 18.80 14.49 2.46
N LEU A 232 18.25 15.53 3.07
CA LEU A 232 17.88 15.49 4.49
C LEU A 232 16.77 14.45 4.73
N ILE A 233 15.72 14.48 3.93
CA ILE A 233 14.55 13.60 4.07
C ILE A 233 14.90 12.14 3.76
N THR A 234 15.69 11.88 2.72
CA THR A 234 16.15 10.52 2.41
C THR A 234 17.00 9.95 3.55
N ASN A 235 17.88 10.74 4.16
CA ASN A 235 18.63 10.30 5.35
C ASN A 235 17.75 10.15 6.60
N LEU A 236 16.71 10.99 6.78
CA LEU A 236 15.70 10.77 7.84
C LEU A 236 15.00 9.43 7.66
N LEU A 237 14.58 9.08 6.44
CA LEU A 237 13.94 7.80 6.12
C LEU A 237 14.87 6.62 6.42
N ILE A 238 16.11 6.67 5.94
CA ILE A 238 17.10 5.60 6.12
C ILE A 238 17.40 5.39 7.59
N VAL A 239 17.74 6.45 8.33
CA VAL A 239 18.12 6.35 9.75
C VAL A 239 16.94 5.89 10.61
N THR A 240 15.76 6.50 10.42
CA THR A 240 14.53 6.13 11.16
C THR A 240 14.16 4.67 10.90
N GLY A 241 14.19 4.25 9.63
CA GLY A 241 13.88 2.87 9.24
C GLY A 241 14.88 1.88 9.83
N LEU A 242 16.18 2.07 9.65
CA LEU A 242 17.21 1.18 10.20
C LEU A 242 17.13 1.06 11.72
N LEU A 243 16.94 2.17 12.43
CA LEU A 243 16.74 2.15 13.88
C LEU A 243 15.50 1.32 14.26
N ALA A 244 14.38 1.48 13.55
CA ALA A 244 13.18 0.69 13.79
C ALA A 244 13.39 -0.82 13.54
N PHE A 245 14.12 -1.22 12.49
CA PHE A 245 14.40 -2.64 12.21
C PHE A 245 15.39 -3.28 13.19
N LEU A 246 16.24 -2.48 13.81
CA LEU A 246 17.27 -2.96 14.75
C LEU A 246 16.80 -2.94 16.21
N HIS A 247 15.85 -2.07 16.56
CA HIS A 247 15.46 -1.88 17.96
C HIS A 247 14.70 -3.12 18.51
N PRO A 248 15.13 -3.72 19.63
CA PRO A 248 14.46 -4.91 20.20
C PRO A 248 12.96 -4.69 20.52
N VAL A 249 12.62 -3.53 21.08
CA VAL A 249 11.21 -3.16 21.36
C VAL A 249 10.37 -3.06 20.08
N ALA A 250 10.94 -2.56 18.98
CA ALA A 250 10.23 -2.52 17.70
C ALA A 250 9.92 -3.95 17.20
N LEU A 251 10.87 -4.88 17.32
CA LEU A 251 10.64 -6.29 16.98
C LEU A 251 9.56 -6.93 17.85
N ALA A 252 9.53 -6.63 19.16
CA ALA A 252 8.45 -7.07 20.05
C ALA A 252 7.09 -6.50 19.60
N ARG A 253 7.03 -5.23 19.17
CA ARG A 253 5.83 -4.63 18.58
C ARG A 253 5.42 -5.33 17.29
N VAL A 254 6.35 -5.67 16.41
CA VAL A 254 6.05 -6.45 15.19
C VAL A 254 5.47 -7.81 15.56
N GLN A 255 5.99 -8.49 16.58
CA GLN A 255 5.45 -9.78 17.01
C GLN A 255 4.02 -9.66 17.56
N VAL A 256 3.71 -8.61 18.33
CA VAL A 256 2.35 -8.31 18.77
C VAL A 256 1.45 -7.99 17.57
N LEU A 257 1.90 -7.12 16.67
CA LEU A 257 1.18 -6.78 15.45
C LEU A 257 0.92 -8.01 14.58
N ARG A 258 1.86 -8.95 14.44
CA ARG A 258 1.63 -10.20 13.68
C ARG A 258 0.57 -11.10 14.31
N ARG A 259 0.33 -11.00 15.62
CA ARG A 259 -0.74 -11.75 16.30
C ARG A 259 -2.10 -11.10 16.08
N VAL A 260 -2.16 -9.77 16.07
CA VAL A 260 -3.40 -8.99 15.97
C VAL A 260 -3.80 -8.71 14.51
N PHE A 261 -2.81 -8.38 13.68
CA PHE A 261 -2.93 -8.02 12.29
C PHE A 261 -2.56 -9.20 11.40
N GLN A 262 -3.58 -9.80 10.80
CA GLN A 262 -3.46 -10.94 9.91
C GLN A 262 -3.24 -10.47 8.46
N PRO A 263 -2.47 -11.21 7.63
CA PRO A 263 -2.19 -10.84 6.24
C PRO A 263 -3.40 -10.39 5.41
N TRP A 264 -4.56 -11.06 5.55
CA TRP A 264 -5.77 -10.69 4.84
C TRP A 264 -6.26 -9.28 5.15
N GLN A 265 -6.06 -8.78 6.37
CA GLN A 265 -6.45 -7.41 6.76
C GLN A 265 -5.59 -6.37 6.03
N GLY A 266 -4.32 -6.68 5.77
CA GLY A 266 -3.45 -5.85 4.93
C GLY A 266 -3.96 -5.73 3.51
N PHE A 267 -4.42 -6.83 2.94
CA PHE A 267 -5.02 -6.83 1.60
C PHE A 267 -6.40 -6.15 1.55
N VAL A 268 -7.24 -6.27 2.59
CA VAL A 268 -8.49 -5.47 2.71
C VAL A 268 -8.20 -3.99 2.82
N LEU A 269 -7.17 -3.60 3.59
CA LEU A 269 -6.74 -2.21 3.68
C LEU A 269 -6.24 -1.70 2.32
N LEU A 270 -5.41 -2.49 1.62
CA LEU A 270 -4.94 -2.14 0.28
C LEU A 270 -6.11 -1.99 -0.71
N TYR A 271 -7.08 -2.91 -0.67
CA TYR A 271 -8.32 -2.83 -1.45
C TYR A 271 -9.04 -1.49 -1.25
N ALA A 272 -9.22 -1.05 0.00
CA ALA A 272 -9.86 0.23 0.32
C ALA A 272 -9.01 1.43 -0.12
N LEU A 273 -7.70 1.41 0.15
CA LEU A 273 -6.78 2.49 -0.22
C LEU A 273 -6.72 2.71 -1.72
N LEU A 274 -6.74 1.65 -2.53
CA LEU A 274 -6.72 1.74 -3.99
C LEU A 274 -7.97 2.40 -4.59
N LYS A 275 -9.06 2.50 -3.83
CA LYS A 275 -10.29 3.19 -4.26
C LYS A 275 -10.25 4.70 -4.03
N ILE A 276 -9.44 5.17 -3.07
CA ILE A 276 -9.39 6.59 -2.70
C ILE A 276 -8.98 7.49 -3.89
N PRO A 277 -7.99 7.14 -4.73
CA PRO A 277 -7.60 7.99 -5.85
C PRO A 277 -8.60 7.99 -7.01
N VAL A 278 -9.56 7.06 -7.07
CA VAL A 278 -10.43 6.85 -8.24
C VAL A 278 -11.21 8.12 -8.63
N PRO A 279 -11.86 8.87 -7.72
CA PRO A 279 -12.56 10.12 -8.08
C PRO A 279 -11.61 11.22 -8.57
N LEU A 280 -10.32 11.15 -8.22
CA LEU A 280 -9.30 12.14 -8.58
C LEU A 280 -8.55 11.77 -9.86
N TRP A 281 -8.59 10.50 -10.27
CA TRP A 281 -7.94 10.00 -11.48
C TRP A 281 -8.84 9.03 -12.25
N PRO A 282 -9.88 9.55 -12.96
CA PRO A 282 -10.83 8.72 -13.69
C PRO A 282 -10.16 7.81 -14.75
N GLN A 283 -9.11 8.30 -15.42
CA GLN A 283 -8.38 7.50 -16.42
C GLN A 283 -7.66 6.29 -15.79
N GLY A 284 -7.34 6.36 -14.50
CA GLY A 284 -6.73 5.27 -13.74
C GLY A 284 -7.73 4.22 -13.25
N PHE A 285 -9.05 4.40 -13.46
CA PHE A 285 -10.08 3.52 -12.93
C PHE A 285 -9.83 2.04 -13.28
N ALA A 286 -9.49 1.74 -14.53
CA ALA A 286 -9.28 0.37 -15.00
C ALA A 286 -8.20 -0.36 -14.18
N LEU A 287 -7.07 0.32 -14.00
CA LEU A 287 -5.92 -0.20 -13.27
C LEU A 287 -6.22 -0.29 -11.78
N LEU A 288 -6.70 0.80 -11.17
CA LEU A 288 -6.99 0.86 -9.74
C LEU A 288 -8.11 -0.11 -9.35
N GLY A 289 -9.16 -0.22 -10.15
CA GLY A 289 -10.26 -1.18 -9.97
C GLY A 289 -9.77 -2.62 -10.06
N THR A 290 -8.95 -2.95 -11.06
CA THR A 290 -8.37 -4.30 -11.19
C THR A 290 -7.45 -4.64 -10.02
N LEU A 291 -6.55 -3.72 -9.64
CA LEU A 291 -5.64 -3.90 -8.51
C LEU A 291 -6.40 -4.00 -7.17
N SER A 292 -7.44 -3.18 -7.00
CA SER A 292 -8.31 -3.19 -5.82
C SER A 292 -8.99 -4.55 -5.71
N THR A 293 -9.65 -5.04 -6.77
CA THR A 293 -10.33 -6.34 -6.73
C THR A 293 -9.36 -7.51 -6.62
N ALA A 294 -8.15 -7.42 -7.19
CA ALA A 294 -7.09 -8.40 -6.97
C ALA A 294 -6.64 -8.43 -5.51
N ALA A 295 -6.48 -7.27 -4.86
CA ALA A 295 -6.19 -7.19 -3.42
C ALA A 295 -7.34 -7.81 -2.61
N LEU A 296 -8.60 -7.55 -2.97
CA LEU A 296 -9.76 -8.17 -2.32
C LEU A 296 -9.78 -9.70 -2.47
N PHE A 297 -9.46 -10.22 -3.65
CA PHE A 297 -9.32 -11.65 -3.90
C PHE A 297 -8.21 -12.27 -3.05
N LEU A 298 -7.03 -11.64 -3.00
CA LEU A 298 -5.92 -12.10 -2.15
C LEU A 298 -6.28 -12.04 -0.66
N ALA A 299 -7.08 -11.05 -0.24
CA ALA A 299 -7.61 -10.99 1.11
C ALA A 299 -8.54 -12.18 1.41
N ALA A 300 -9.49 -12.46 0.51
CA ALA A 300 -10.41 -13.58 0.62
C ALA A 300 -9.66 -14.92 0.70
N LEU A 301 -8.70 -15.12 -0.21
CA LEU A 301 -7.90 -16.34 -0.27
C LEU A 301 -7.01 -16.49 0.95
N SER A 302 -6.34 -15.42 1.40
CA SER A 302 -5.51 -15.42 2.60
C SER A 302 -6.32 -15.74 3.84
N TRP A 303 -7.52 -15.15 3.98
CA TRP A 303 -8.41 -15.44 5.10
C TRP A 303 -8.89 -16.88 5.06
N ALA A 304 -9.36 -17.37 3.90
CA ALA A 304 -9.82 -18.75 3.75
C ALA A 304 -8.69 -19.76 4.03
N TRP A 305 -7.48 -19.48 3.55
CA TRP A 305 -6.29 -20.29 3.81
C TRP A 305 -5.96 -20.36 5.31
N GLN A 306 -6.14 -19.27 6.07
CA GLN A 306 -5.96 -19.31 7.52
C GLN A 306 -7.00 -20.20 8.22
N GLN A 307 -8.20 -20.34 7.66
CA GLN A 307 -9.25 -21.16 8.25
C GLN A 307 -9.12 -22.65 7.89
N VAL A 308 -8.81 -22.97 6.63
CA VAL A 308 -8.88 -24.35 6.08
C VAL A 308 -7.63 -24.80 5.32
N GLY A 309 -6.56 -24.01 5.31
CA GLY A 309 -5.31 -24.31 4.61
C GLY A 309 -5.48 -24.41 3.10
N VAL A 310 -4.78 -25.36 2.48
CA VAL A 310 -4.80 -25.60 1.02
C VAL A 310 -6.19 -25.89 0.45
N ARG A 311 -7.13 -26.36 1.28
CA ARG A 311 -8.53 -26.59 0.87
C ARG A 311 -9.25 -25.32 0.44
N ALA A 312 -8.74 -24.14 0.81
CA ALA A 312 -9.26 -22.84 0.37
C ALA A 312 -9.18 -22.64 -1.15
N LEU A 313 -8.27 -23.34 -1.84
CA LEU A 313 -8.14 -23.25 -3.29
C LEU A 313 -9.37 -23.78 -4.03
N GLY A 314 -10.06 -24.79 -3.49
CA GLY A 314 -11.27 -25.37 -4.10
C GLY A 314 -12.40 -24.34 -4.27
N PRO A 315 -12.87 -23.71 -3.17
CA PRO A 315 -13.83 -22.61 -3.21
C PRO A 315 -13.39 -21.44 -4.10
N ALA A 316 -12.11 -21.08 -4.08
CA ALA A 316 -11.57 -19.99 -4.89
C ALA A 316 -11.66 -20.29 -6.39
N LEU A 317 -11.20 -21.46 -6.81
CA LEU A 317 -11.27 -21.91 -8.20
C LEU A 317 -12.71 -22.13 -8.66
N LEU A 318 -13.58 -22.67 -7.80
CA LEU A 318 -15.00 -22.84 -8.09
C LEU A 318 -15.67 -21.50 -8.36
N ALA A 319 -15.56 -20.54 -7.44
CA ALA A 319 -16.23 -19.26 -7.58
C ALA A 319 -15.66 -18.43 -8.72
N PHE A 320 -14.34 -18.46 -8.92
CA PHE A 320 -13.70 -17.83 -10.08
C PHE A 320 -14.17 -18.45 -11.40
N GLY A 321 -14.17 -19.79 -11.49
CA GLY A 321 -14.53 -20.52 -12.71
C GLY A 321 -16.01 -20.41 -13.06
N VAL A 322 -16.90 -20.56 -12.07
CA VAL A 322 -18.34 -20.36 -12.25
C VAL A 322 -18.62 -18.90 -12.60
N GLY A 323 -18.04 -17.93 -11.88
CA GLY A 323 -18.16 -16.51 -12.18
C GLY A 323 -17.74 -16.20 -13.62
N LEU A 324 -16.56 -16.63 -14.04
CA LEU A 324 -16.12 -16.46 -15.43
C LEU A 324 -17.06 -17.16 -16.42
N GLY A 325 -17.50 -18.38 -16.11
CA GLY A 325 -18.37 -19.18 -16.97
C GLY A 325 -19.73 -18.53 -17.20
N VAL A 326 -20.39 -18.04 -16.15
CA VAL A 326 -21.71 -17.39 -16.28
C VAL A 326 -21.62 -16.05 -16.99
N GLU A 327 -20.50 -15.31 -16.84
CA GLU A 327 -20.28 -14.04 -17.53
C GLU A 327 -19.96 -14.23 -19.01
N VAL A 328 -19.18 -15.25 -19.36
CA VAL A 328 -18.94 -15.64 -20.76
C VAL A 328 -20.22 -16.13 -21.41
N LEU A 329 -21.05 -16.88 -20.68
CA LEU A 329 -22.35 -17.33 -21.18
C LEU A 329 -23.33 -16.17 -21.35
N GLY A 330 -23.42 -15.28 -20.35
CA GLY A 330 -24.29 -14.11 -20.32
C GLY A 330 -23.99 -13.14 -21.45
N SER A 331 -22.74 -12.72 -21.57
CA SER A 331 -22.30 -11.78 -22.62
C SER A 331 -22.48 -12.31 -24.05
N ARG A 332 -22.65 -13.63 -24.26
CA ARG A 332 -22.87 -14.24 -25.58
C ARG A 332 -24.31 -14.59 -25.87
N THR A 333 -25.07 -15.01 -24.85
CA THR A 333 -26.41 -15.61 -25.05
C THR A 333 -27.54 -14.79 -24.40
N GLY A 334 -27.20 -13.81 -23.58
CA GLY A 334 -28.17 -13.08 -22.77
C GLY A 334 -28.57 -13.80 -21.48
N PHE A 335 -28.13 -15.04 -21.23
CA PHE A 335 -28.45 -15.81 -20.03
C PHE A 335 -27.20 -16.04 -19.17
N PRO A 336 -27.22 -15.78 -17.84
CA PRO A 336 -28.42 -15.58 -17.01
C PRO A 336 -28.82 -14.11 -16.79
N PHE A 337 -28.06 -13.12 -17.24
CA PHE A 337 -28.20 -11.73 -16.76
C PHE A 337 -29.06 -10.80 -17.64
N GLY A 338 -29.23 -11.11 -18.92
CA GLY A 338 -29.76 -10.20 -19.96
C GLY A 338 -28.72 -9.95 -21.05
N HIS A 339 -29.05 -9.17 -22.08
CA HIS A 339 -28.15 -8.81 -23.17
C HIS A 339 -27.33 -7.58 -22.80
N TYR A 340 -26.03 -7.79 -22.59
CA TYR A 340 -25.08 -6.73 -22.26
C TYR A 340 -23.73 -6.92 -22.97
N SER A 341 -22.95 -5.85 -23.03
CA SER A 341 -21.60 -5.86 -23.57
C SER A 341 -20.59 -5.21 -22.64
N TYR A 342 -19.38 -5.80 -22.62
CA TYR A 342 -18.17 -5.23 -21.99
C TYR A 342 -17.32 -4.43 -22.97
N ALA A 343 -17.82 -4.04 -24.15
CA ALA A 343 -17.02 -3.38 -25.18
C ALA A 343 -16.32 -2.10 -24.70
N GLY A 344 -16.92 -1.38 -23.74
CA GLY A 344 -16.30 -0.21 -23.13
C GLY A 344 -15.38 -0.50 -21.94
N ALA A 345 -15.30 -1.75 -21.46
CA ALA A 345 -14.58 -2.11 -20.25
C ALA A 345 -13.05 -2.09 -20.48
N PRO A 346 -12.30 -1.21 -19.79
CA PRO A 346 -10.87 -1.13 -19.93
C PRO A 346 -10.17 -2.19 -19.07
N GLY A 347 -8.98 -2.61 -19.48
CA GLY A 347 -8.07 -3.44 -18.67
C GLY A 347 -7.88 -4.87 -19.17
N LEU A 348 -7.33 -5.73 -18.31
CA LEU A 348 -7.11 -7.14 -18.63
C LEU A 348 -8.43 -7.89 -18.71
N THR A 349 -8.72 -8.48 -19.88
CA THR A 349 -9.87 -9.36 -20.09
C THR A 349 -9.44 -10.81 -20.19
N LEU A 350 -10.33 -11.71 -19.78
CA LEU A 350 -10.19 -13.15 -19.91
C LEU A 350 -11.45 -13.67 -20.63
N LEU A 351 -11.27 -14.24 -21.82
CA LEU A 351 -12.39 -14.70 -22.67
C LEU A 351 -13.44 -13.61 -22.98
N GLY A 352 -13.03 -12.33 -22.99
CA GLY A 352 -13.90 -11.17 -23.21
C GLY A 352 -14.54 -10.59 -21.95
N VAL A 353 -14.33 -11.21 -20.79
CA VAL A 353 -14.83 -10.73 -19.49
C VAL A 353 -13.71 -9.99 -18.75
N PRO A 354 -13.91 -8.79 -18.20
CA PRO A 354 -12.90 -8.09 -17.40
C PRO A 354 -12.46 -8.93 -16.20
N LEU A 355 -11.14 -9.11 -16.00
CA LEU A 355 -10.58 -9.99 -14.97
C LEU A 355 -11.04 -9.64 -13.55
N LEU A 356 -11.36 -8.36 -13.30
CA LEU A 356 -11.91 -7.92 -12.02
C LEU A 356 -13.23 -8.62 -11.66
N VAL A 357 -14.04 -9.01 -12.63
CA VAL A 357 -15.36 -9.63 -12.41
C VAL A 357 -15.23 -11.03 -11.76
N PRO A 358 -14.53 -12.02 -12.35
CA PRO A 358 -14.38 -13.33 -11.72
C PRO A 358 -13.57 -13.29 -10.42
N LEU A 359 -12.64 -12.34 -10.26
CA LEU A 359 -11.96 -12.10 -8.97
C LEU A 359 -12.94 -11.62 -7.89
N GLY A 360 -13.85 -10.70 -8.26
CA GLY A 360 -14.89 -10.18 -7.38
C GLY A 360 -15.90 -11.25 -6.97
N TRP A 361 -16.29 -12.14 -7.89
CA TRP A 361 -17.21 -13.24 -7.63
C TRP A 361 -16.76 -14.10 -6.45
N PHE A 362 -15.49 -14.52 -6.38
CA PHE A 362 -15.00 -15.28 -5.22
C PHE A 362 -15.04 -14.45 -3.93
N ALA A 363 -14.47 -13.25 -3.95
CA ALA A 363 -14.26 -12.50 -2.73
C ALA A 363 -15.58 -12.02 -2.11
N MET A 364 -16.50 -11.50 -2.91
CA MET A 364 -17.78 -11.01 -2.39
C MET A 364 -18.74 -12.13 -2.02
N THR A 365 -18.71 -13.26 -2.74
CA THR A 365 -19.43 -14.48 -2.34
C THR A 365 -18.95 -14.95 -0.97
N LEU A 366 -17.62 -14.99 -0.74
CA LEU A 366 -17.07 -15.39 0.54
C LEU A 366 -17.45 -14.41 1.64
N ALA A 367 -17.32 -13.10 1.41
CA ALA A 367 -17.67 -12.08 2.40
C ALA A 367 -19.17 -12.14 2.78
N ALA A 368 -20.06 -12.27 1.80
CA ALA A 368 -21.50 -12.44 2.02
C ALA A 368 -21.84 -13.77 2.72
N GLY A 369 -21.19 -14.86 2.34
CA GLY A 369 -21.33 -16.16 2.99
C GLY A 369 -20.89 -16.13 4.46
N VAL A 370 -19.77 -15.49 4.77
CA VAL A 370 -19.29 -15.31 6.15
C VAL A 370 -20.25 -14.43 6.96
N LEU A 371 -20.74 -13.33 6.37
CA LEU A 371 -21.68 -12.42 7.04
C LEU A 371 -23.00 -13.12 7.39
N THR A 372 -23.48 -14.00 6.50
CA THR A 372 -24.74 -14.74 6.64
C THR A 372 -24.58 -16.09 7.33
N ARG A 373 -23.36 -16.49 7.69
CA ARG A 373 -23.03 -17.82 8.24
C ARG A 373 -23.49 -18.97 7.34
N GLY A 374 -23.22 -18.83 6.04
CA GLY A 374 -23.52 -19.84 5.03
C GLY A 374 -24.99 -19.94 4.63
N ARG A 375 -25.85 -19.00 5.04
CA ARG A 375 -27.27 -18.98 4.62
C ARG A 375 -27.35 -18.49 3.17
N ALA A 376 -27.17 -19.43 2.24
CA ALA A 376 -27.01 -19.20 0.81
C ALA A 376 -28.01 -18.20 0.20
N TRP A 377 -29.29 -18.33 0.51
CA TRP A 377 -30.34 -17.44 -0.01
C TRP A 377 -30.17 -15.97 0.45
N LEU A 378 -29.76 -15.75 1.71
CA LEU A 378 -29.45 -14.41 2.23
C LEU A 378 -28.16 -13.86 1.60
N ALA A 379 -27.18 -14.73 1.36
CA ALA A 379 -25.93 -14.31 0.73
C ALA A 379 -26.13 -13.90 -0.73
N GLY A 380 -27.01 -14.59 -1.46
CA GLY A 380 -27.45 -14.17 -2.79
C GLY A 380 -28.11 -12.79 -2.76
N LEU A 381 -28.96 -12.51 -1.78
CA LEU A 381 -29.58 -11.19 -1.62
C LEU A 381 -28.57 -10.08 -1.27
N LEU A 382 -27.52 -10.39 -0.51
CA LEU A 382 -26.40 -9.47 -0.32
C LEU A 382 -25.69 -9.18 -1.65
N LEU A 383 -25.40 -10.21 -2.45
CA LEU A 383 -24.78 -9.99 -3.77
C LEU A 383 -25.64 -9.14 -4.70
N VAL A 384 -26.97 -9.33 -4.69
CA VAL A 384 -27.89 -8.42 -5.38
C VAL A 384 -27.81 -7.00 -4.83
N ALA A 385 -27.76 -6.82 -3.50
CA ALA A 385 -27.64 -5.49 -2.90
C ALA A 385 -26.31 -4.80 -3.27
N TRP A 386 -25.24 -5.56 -3.46
CA TRP A 386 -23.97 -5.06 -3.98
C TRP A 386 -24.09 -4.65 -5.46
N ASP A 387 -24.72 -5.51 -6.27
CA ASP A 387 -24.96 -5.26 -7.70
C ASP A 387 -25.80 -4.00 -7.95
N VAL A 388 -26.81 -3.72 -7.12
CA VAL A 388 -27.58 -2.45 -7.15
C VAL A 388 -26.70 -1.20 -7.13
N GLY A 389 -25.53 -1.26 -6.47
CA GLY A 389 -24.56 -0.16 -6.47
C GLY A 389 -23.52 -0.25 -7.57
N LEU A 390 -23.13 -1.46 -8.01
CA LEU A 390 -22.19 -1.64 -9.11
C LEU A 390 -22.78 -1.22 -10.44
N GLU A 391 -24.05 -1.55 -10.71
CA GLU A 391 -24.74 -1.23 -11.96
C GLU A 391 -24.62 0.26 -12.35
N PRO A 392 -25.06 1.23 -11.53
CA PRO A 392 -24.94 2.64 -11.87
C PRO A 392 -23.48 3.12 -11.99
N LEU A 393 -22.54 2.50 -11.25
CA LEU A 393 -21.12 2.82 -11.37
C LEU A 393 -20.57 2.38 -12.73
N MET A 394 -20.79 1.13 -13.13
CA MET A 394 -20.20 0.55 -14.33
C MET A 394 -20.84 1.08 -15.61
N THR A 395 -22.14 1.36 -15.57
CA THR A 395 -22.87 1.94 -16.70
C THR A 395 -22.54 3.42 -16.89
N ALA A 396 -22.42 4.21 -15.81
CA ALA A 396 -21.99 5.61 -15.90
C ALA A 396 -20.56 5.77 -16.44
N GLN A 397 -19.68 4.79 -16.18
CA GLN A 397 -18.33 4.75 -16.77
C GLN A 397 -18.31 4.15 -18.19
N GLY A 398 -19.45 3.70 -18.71
CA GLY A 398 -19.57 3.11 -20.05
C GLY A 398 -19.02 1.69 -20.18
N PHE A 399 -18.70 1.03 -19.07
CA PHE A 399 -18.10 -0.31 -19.06
C PHE A 399 -19.13 -1.40 -19.30
N TRP A 400 -20.36 -1.20 -18.83
CA TRP A 400 -21.49 -2.08 -19.09
C TRP A 400 -22.50 -1.36 -19.97
N GLN A 401 -22.88 -2.00 -21.07
CA GLN A 401 -23.87 -1.47 -21.99
C GLN A 401 -24.99 -2.49 -22.15
N TRP A 402 -26.16 -2.17 -21.62
CA TRP A 402 -27.36 -2.99 -21.69
C TRP A 402 -28.13 -2.72 -22.98
N GLN A 403 -28.66 -3.78 -23.59
CA GLN A 403 -29.38 -3.72 -24.87
C GLN A 403 -30.86 -4.07 -24.74
N ASP A 404 -31.30 -4.55 -23.57
CA ASP A 404 -32.67 -4.98 -23.34
C ASP A 404 -33.64 -3.79 -23.23
N PRO A 405 -34.85 -3.86 -23.85
CA PRO A 405 -35.82 -2.77 -23.86
C PRO A 405 -36.60 -2.56 -22.54
N GLY A 406 -36.30 -3.33 -21.49
CA GLY A 406 -37.03 -3.38 -20.21
C GLY A 406 -36.14 -3.18 -18.98
N ALA A 407 -35.28 -2.16 -19.01
CA ALA A 407 -34.38 -1.84 -17.90
C ALA A 407 -35.15 -1.56 -16.59
N LEU A 408 -34.76 -2.24 -15.51
CA LEU A 408 -35.28 -2.02 -14.16
C LEU A 408 -34.47 -0.95 -13.42
N TRP A 409 -33.14 -1.07 -13.44
CA TRP A 409 -32.25 -0.19 -12.68
C TRP A 409 -30.93 0.01 -13.42
N ALA A 410 -30.53 1.27 -13.63
CA ALA A 410 -29.30 1.66 -14.32
C ALA A 410 -29.08 0.98 -15.70
N GLY A 411 -30.15 0.59 -16.40
CA GLY A 411 -30.08 -0.13 -17.68
C GLY A 411 -30.26 -1.65 -17.55
N ALA A 412 -29.97 -2.24 -16.38
CA ALA A 412 -30.06 -3.68 -16.17
C ALA A 412 -31.51 -4.16 -16.06
N PRO A 413 -31.90 -5.26 -16.72
CA PRO A 413 -33.22 -5.88 -16.58
C PRO A 413 -33.36 -6.59 -15.22
N ILE A 414 -34.59 -6.91 -14.82
CA ILE A 414 -34.86 -7.70 -13.59
C ILE A 414 -34.13 -9.05 -13.59
N GLN A 415 -33.93 -9.62 -14.79
CA GLN A 415 -33.22 -10.87 -15.01
C GLN A 415 -31.79 -10.83 -14.43
N ASN A 416 -31.09 -9.70 -14.52
CA ASN A 416 -29.74 -9.53 -13.97
C ASN A 416 -29.73 -9.82 -12.46
N PHE A 417 -30.62 -9.14 -11.72
CA PHE A 417 -30.72 -9.29 -10.27
C PHE A 417 -31.14 -10.70 -9.84
N VAL A 418 -32.01 -11.36 -10.60
CA VAL A 418 -32.37 -12.77 -10.35
C VAL A 418 -31.18 -13.69 -10.62
N GLY A 419 -30.41 -13.43 -11.69
CA GLY A 419 -29.17 -14.14 -12.02
C GLY A 419 -28.13 -14.01 -10.92
N TRP A 420 -27.86 -12.79 -10.45
CA TRP A 420 -26.96 -12.52 -9.32
C TRP A 420 -27.38 -13.26 -8.06
N TRP A 421 -28.68 -13.25 -7.73
CA TRP A 421 -29.20 -13.98 -6.59
C TRP A 421 -28.98 -15.49 -6.74
N ALA A 422 -29.37 -16.08 -7.87
CA ALA A 422 -29.31 -17.52 -8.10
C ALA A 422 -27.86 -18.03 -8.13
N VAL A 423 -26.98 -17.36 -8.88
CA VAL A 423 -25.55 -17.71 -8.96
C VAL A 423 -24.89 -17.52 -7.60
N GLY A 424 -25.12 -16.38 -6.94
CA GLY A 424 -24.58 -16.08 -5.63
C GLY A 424 -24.99 -17.07 -4.55
N SER A 425 -26.28 -17.42 -4.49
CA SER A 425 -26.80 -18.45 -3.58
C SER A 425 -26.22 -19.84 -3.91
N GLY A 426 -26.15 -20.21 -5.18
CA GLY A 426 -25.56 -21.47 -5.62
C GLY A 426 -24.09 -21.58 -5.22
N LEU A 427 -23.32 -20.52 -5.40
CA LEU A 427 -21.92 -20.47 -4.99
C LEU A 427 -21.75 -20.61 -3.48
N VAL A 428 -22.49 -19.85 -2.66
CA VAL A 428 -22.38 -19.99 -1.20
C VAL A 428 -22.79 -21.39 -0.73
N TRP A 429 -23.86 -21.96 -1.31
CA TRP A 429 -24.26 -23.32 -1.02
C TRP A 429 -23.16 -24.34 -1.38
N ALA A 430 -22.54 -24.21 -2.55
CA ALA A 430 -21.47 -25.09 -2.98
C ALA A 430 -20.21 -24.96 -2.10
N VAL A 431 -19.83 -23.72 -1.74
CA VAL A 431 -18.72 -23.47 -0.80
C VAL A 431 -19.02 -24.06 0.58
N GLN A 432 -20.27 -23.99 1.04
CA GLN A 432 -20.69 -24.60 2.31
C GLN A 432 -20.58 -26.13 2.26
N ARG A 433 -20.87 -26.75 1.11
CA ARG A 433 -20.72 -28.21 0.92
C ARG A 433 -19.27 -28.65 0.86
N LEU A 434 -18.41 -27.87 0.19
CA LEU A 434 -16.98 -28.20 0.03
C LEU A 434 -16.17 -27.93 1.29
N THR A 435 -16.46 -26.82 1.96
CA THR A 435 -15.67 -26.30 3.09
C THR A 435 -16.59 -25.60 4.11
N PRO A 436 -17.45 -26.36 4.84
CA PRO A 436 -18.38 -25.79 5.81
C PRO A 436 -17.68 -24.99 6.92
N GLN A 437 -16.43 -25.34 7.23
CA GLN A 437 -15.62 -24.70 8.27
C GLN A 437 -15.39 -23.19 8.02
N LEU A 438 -15.54 -22.72 6.77
CA LEU A 438 -15.49 -21.29 6.45
C LEU A 438 -16.64 -20.49 7.05
N PHE A 439 -17.77 -21.13 7.37
CA PHE A 439 -18.97 -20.47 7.87
C PHE A 439 -19.33 -20.83 9.31
N ASP A 440 -18.74 -21.89 9.87
CA ASP A 440 -19.07 -22.42 11.19
C ASP A 440 -18.48 -21.62 12.36
N ARG A 441 -17.50 -20.74 12.13
CA ARG A 441 -16.81 -20.00 13.20
C ARG A 441 -17.49 -18.65 13.47
N PRO A 442 -18.19 -18.47 14.61
CA PRO A 442 -18.79 -17.18 14.94
C PRO A 442 -17.69 -16.19 15.33
N ALA A 443 -17.44 -15.22 14.47
CA ALA A 443 -16.63 -14.04 14.77
C ALA A 443 -17.43 -12.75 14.51
N PRO A 444 -17.19 -11.67 15.27
CA PRO A 444 -17.68 -10.34 14.91
C PRO A 444 -17.35 -10.01 13.45
N PRO A 445 -18.24 -9.33 12.70
CA PRO A 445 -17.98 -8.96 11.31
C PRO A 445 -16.68 -8.17 11.15
N THR A 446 -16.36 -7.32 12.13
CA THR A 446 -15.17 -6.45 12.13
C THR A 446 -13.86 -7.22 12.29
N THR A 447 -13.89 -8.45 12.79
CA THR A 447 -12.71 -9.29 13.00
C THR A 447 -12.69 -10.52 12.09
N SER A 448 -13.67 -10.64 11.19
CA SER A 448 -13.76 -11.69 10.16
C SER A 448 -13.74 -11.08 8.76
N PHE A 449 -13.72 -11.92 7.74
CA PHE A 449 -13.74 -11.44 6.36
C PHE A 449 -15.05 -10.75 5.95
N ALA A 450 -16.11 -10.85 6.77
CA ALA A 450 -17.33 -10.05 6.58
C ALA A 450 -17.05 -8.53 6.64
N ALA A 451 -15.95 -8.09 7.26
CA ALA A 451 -15.51 -6.70 7.24
C ALA A 451 -15.33 -6.17 5.81
N ALA A 452 -14.90 -7.00 4.86
CA ALA A 452 -14.75 -6.62 3.47
C ALA A 452 -16.07 -6.15 2.85
N TYR A 453 -17.18 -6.83 3.17
CA TYR A 453 -18.52 -6.45 2.71
C TYR A 453 -18.97 -5.12 3.34
N LEU A 454 -18.68 -4.90 4.62
CA LEU A 454 -19.02 -3.65 5.31
C LEU A 454 -18.23 -2.46 4.75
N ILE A 455 -16.94 -2.66 4.50
CA ILE A 455 -16.06 -1.67 3.86
C ILE A 455 -16.60 -1.37 2.46
N GLU A 456 -16.99 -2.39 1.70
CA GLU A 456 -17.53 -2.17 0.36
C GLU A 456 -18.84 -1.40 0.38
N ALA A 457 -19.75 -1.72 1.30
CA ALA A 457 -21.00 -0.98 1.45
C ALA A 457 -20.76 0.52 1.69
N ALA A 458 -19.75 0.86 2.50
CA ALA A 458 -19.37 2.24 2.77
C ALA A 458 -18.70 2.91 1.55
N PHE A 459 -17.68 2.26 0.98
CA PHE A 459 -16.89 2.83 -0.12
C PHE A 459 -17.66 2.95 -1.42
N LEU A 460 -18.50 1.98 -1.77
CA LEU A 460 -19.32 2.03 -2.98
C LEU A 460 -20.36 3.15 -2.89
N SER A 461 -21.07 3.25 -1.76
CA SER A 461 -22.05 4.32 -1.53
C SER A 461 -21.40 5.71 -1.53
N ALA A 462 -20.28 5.88 -0.84
CA ALA A 462 -19.54 7.15 -0.84
C ALA A 462 -18.95 7.47 -2.22
N GLY A 463 -18.43 6.48 -2.93
CA GLY A 463 -17.89 6.63 -4.29
C GLY A 463 -18.95 7.10 -5.28
N LEU A 464 -20.14 6.49 -5.26
CA LEU A 464 -21.28 6.93 -6.08
C LEU A 464 -21.67 8.38 -5.79
N LEU A 465 -21.66 8.79 -4.52
CA LEU A 465 -21.94 10.18 -4.15
C LEU A 465 -20.88 11.14 -4.72
N LEU A 466 -19.59 10.79 -4.60
CA LEU A 466 -18.48 11.59 -5.13
C LEU A 466 -18.47 11.66 -6.66
N LEU A 467 -19.01 10.65 -7.34
CA LEU A 467 -19.17 10.62 -8.80
C LEU A 467 -20.44 11.36 -9.27
N GLY A 468 -21.17 12.02 -8.37
CA GLY A 468 -22.36 12.80 -8.73
C GLY A 468 -23.63 11.96 -8.95
N LEU A 469 -23.70 10.75 -8.38
CA LEU A 469 -24.86 9.84 -8.46
C LEU A 469 -25.55 9.68 -7.08
N PRO A 470 -26.13 10.75 -6.50
CA PRO A 470 -26.65 10.72 -5.13
C PRO A 470 -27.83 9.76 -4.94
N GLY A 471 -28.69 9.60 -5.95
CA GLY A 471 -29.80 8.64 -5.88
C GLY A 471 -29.32 7.19 -5.84
N ALA A 472 -28.32 6.85 -6.66
CA ALA A 472 -27.68 5.55 -6.62
C ALA A 472 -26.94 5.31 -5.31
N ALA A 473 -26.24 6.32 -4.79
CA ALA A 473 -25.55 6.25 -3.50
C ALA A 473 -26.53 5.96 -2.36
N LEU A 474 -27.67 6.66 -2.31
CA LEU A 474 -28.70 6.46 -1.29
C LEU A 474 -29.31 5.06 -1.38
N LEU A 475 -29.69 4.62 -2.58
CA LEU A 475 -30.29 3.30 -2.77
C LEU A 475 -29.31 2.18 -2.42
N THR A 476 -28.04 2.32 -2.80
CA THR A 476 -26.98 1.36 -2.46
C THR A 476 -26.78 1.27 -0.95
N ALA A 477 -26.67 2.43 -0.28
CA ALA A 477 -26.53 2.48 1.17
C ALA A 477 -27.73 1.85 1.89
N ALA A 478 -28.94 2.12 1.40
CA ALA A 478 -30.17 1.54 1.94
C ALA A 478 -30.25 0.03 1.70
N ALA A 479 -30.00 -0.44 0.48
CA ALA A 479 -30.08 -1.85 0.11
C ALA A 479 -29.04 -2.70 0.86
N MET A 480 -27.77 -2.31 0.78
CA MET A 480 -26.69 -3.03 1.48
C MET A 480 -26.84 -2.90 3.00
N GLY A 481 -27.19 -1.71 3.51
CA GLY A 481 -27.39 -1.46 4.93
C GLY A 481 -28.54 -2.25 5.53
N LEU A 482 -29.69 -2.33 4.83
CA LEU A 482 -30.82 -3.16 5.24
C LEU A 482 -30.45 -4.64 5.29
N MET A 483 -29.79 -5.16 4.25
CA MET A 483 -29.36 -6.56 4.22
C MET A 483 -28.34 -6.88 5.33
N ILE A 484 -27.41 -5.96 5.61
CA ILE A 484 -26.51 -6.08 6.77
C ILE A 484 -27.32 -6.10 8.08
N ALA A 485 -28.28 -5.19 8.27
CA ALA A 485 -29.09 -5.14 9.47
C ALA A 485 -29.93 -6.42 9.68
N LEU A 486 -30.56 -6.93 8.62
CA LEU A 486 -31.36 -8.17 8.65
C LEU A 486 -30.49 -9.38 9.01
N THR A 487 -29.29 -9.48 8.44
CA THR A 487 -28.37 -10.59 8.74
C THR A 487 -27.81 -10.54 10.16
N LEU A 488 -27.55 -9.34 10.69
CA LEU A 488 -27.10 -9.15 12.07
C LEU A 488 -28.22 -9.41 13.10
N ARG A 489 -29.47 -9.05 12.81
CA ARG A 489 -30.63 -9.30 13.70
C ARG A 489 -30.96 -10.79 13.85
N GLN A 490 -30.73 -11.59 12.81
CA GLN A 490 -31.02 -13.03 12.83
C GLN A 490 -29.94 -13.86 13.54
N ARG A 491 -29.03 -13.23 14.32
CA ARG A 491 -28.02 -13.93 15.12
C ARG A 491 -28.66 -14.50 16.39
N PRO A 492 -28.64 -15.82 16.60
CA PRO A 492 -29.07 -16.38 17.89
C PRO A 492 -28.17 -15.82 19.01
N ALA A 493 -28.77 -15.57 20.17
CA ALA A 493 -28.06 -15.18 21.38
C ALA A 493 -26.91 -16.18 21.67
N PRO A 494 -25.77 -15.73 22.21
CA PRO A 494 -24.70 -16.65 22.59
C PRO A 494 -25.27 -17.72 23.52
N ARG A 495 -25.09 -19.00 23.16
CA ARG A 495 -25.42 -20.12 24.06
C ARG A 495 -24.66 -19.86 25.36
N GLN A 496 -25.39 -19.62 26.46
CA GLN A 496 -24.81 -19.63 27.80
C GLN A 496 -24.06 -20.95 27.94
N ALA A 497 -22.79 -20.88 28.32
CA ALA A 497 -22.00 -22.06 28.63
C ALA A 497 -22.81 -22.91 29.62
N ALA A 498 -23.10 -24.16 29.24
CA ALA A 498 -23.74 -25.09 30.15
C ALA A 498 -22.88 -25.15 31.43
N PRO A 499 -23.46 -25.03 32.63
CA PRO A 499 -22.69 -25.17 33.85
C PRO A 499 -22.00 -26.52 33.83
N SER A 500 -20.69 -26.52 34.04
CA SER A 500 -19.90 -27.73 34.26
C SER A 500 -20.56 -28.52 35.39
N LYS A 501 -21.04 -29.72 35.07
CA LYS A 501 -21.44 -30.71 36.08
C LYS A 501 -20.21 -31.40 36.64
#